data_AF-A0A6C0DR27-F1
#
_entry.id   AF-A0A6C0DR27-F1
#
_cell.length_a   1.000
_cell.length_b   1.000
_cell.length_c   1.000
_cell.angle_alpha   90.00
_cell.angle_beta   90.00
_cell.angle_gamma   90.00
#
_symmetry.space_group_name_H-M   'P 1'
#
loop_
_entity.id
_entity.type
_entity.pdbx_description
1 polymer ?
#
loop_
_entity_poly.entity_id
_entity_poly.type
_entity_poly.pdbx_seq_one_letter_code
_entity_poly.pdbx_strand_id
1 'polypeptide(L)'
;MQTGNNSTVDANAAVPPEIQSDDPRHLKNLTAKMNSINAQTASDTKYDPAPPPRVDASGNPVREYFADSGAPIGLTETRLSDEYLYAVGAAAASVLVIIAVILADPALFKNIAKIEYSFPLLGGAAVLAVMTLVIVREAMKRNNYVRWHPNMRG
;
A
#
# COMPACT_ATOMS: atom_id res chain seq x y z
N MET A 1 -8.01 -21.84 -55.59
CA MET A 1 -8.03 -20.38 -55.37
C MET A 1 -9.47 -19.91 -55.53
N GLN A 2 -10.11 -19.49 -54.44
CA GLN A 2 -11.31 -18.66 -54.50
C GLN A 2 -11.38 -17.83 -53.22
N THR A 3 -11.22 -16.54 -53.41
CA THR A 3 -11.29 -15.45 -52.42
C THR A 3 -12.76 -15.07 -52.19
N GLY A 4 -13.07 -14.58 -50.99
CA GLY A 4 -14.34 -13.95 -50.64
C GLY A 4 -15.00 -14.66 -49.46
N ASN A 5 -15.41 -14.01 -48.38
CA ASN A 5 -15.63 -12.60 -48.13
C ASN A 5 -15.56 -12.45 -46.61
N ASN A 6 -14.60 -11.71 -46.06
CA ASN A 6 -14.68 -11.28 -44.66
C ASN A 6 -15.85 -10.31 -44.61
N SER A 7 -17.02 -10.77 -44.15
CA SER A 7 -18.11 -9.89 -43.77
C SER A 7 -17.60 -9.02 -42.63
N THR A 8 -17.15 -7.82 -43.00
CA THR A 8 -16.95 -6.70 -42.11
C THR A 8 -18.21 -6.54 -41.27
N VAL A 9 -18.13 -6.92 -40.00
CA VAL A 9 -19.15 -6.61 -39.03
C VAL A 9 -19.12 -5.10 -38.87
N ASP A 10 -20.20 -4.47 -39.31
CA ASP A 10 -20.44 -3.04 -39.30
C ASP A 10 -20.15 -2.49 -37.89
N ALA A 11 -19.11 -1.66 -37.77
CA ALA A 11 -18.67 -1.08 -36.50
C ALA A 11 -19.66 -0.05 -35.91
N ASN A 12 -20.83 0.09 -36.53
CA ASN A 12 -21.91 0.99 -36.10
C ASN A 12 -23.05 0.28 -35.34
N ALA A 13 -22.98 -1.04 -35.10
CA ALA A 13 -24.08 -1.80 -34.48
C ALA A 13 -24.01 -1.96 -32.94
N ALA A 14 -23.00 -1.38 -32.27
CA ALA A 14 -22.82 -1.54 -30.82
C ALA A 14 -22.67 -0.19 -30.11
N VAL A 15 -23.59 0.75 -30.37
CA VAL A 15 -23.78 1.88 -29.46
C VAL A 15 -24.56 1.35 -28.25
N PRO A 16 -23.96 1.28 -27.04
CA PRO A 16 -24.70 0.86 -25.86
C PRO A 16 -25.89 1.80 -25.64
N PRO A 17 -27.09 1.29 -25.32
CA PRO A 17 -28.27 2.13 -25.15
C PRO A 17 -27.99 3.17 -24.08
N GLU A 18 -28.23 4.44 -24.41
CA GLU A 18 -28.10 5.54 -23.47
C GLU A 18 -29.04 5.29 -22.29
N ILE A 19 -28.47 5.29 -21.08
CA ILE A 19 -29.21 5.04 -19.85
C ILE A 19 -30.12 6.24 -19.64
N GLN A 20 -31.40 6.08 -19.94
CA GLN A 20 -32.39 7.14 -19.83
C GLN A 20 -32.63 7.50 -18.36
N SER A 21 -33.15 8.70 -18.12
CA SER A 21 -33.33 9.26 -16.77
C SER A 21 -34.30 8.47 -15.88
N ASP A 22 -35.15 7.65 -16.47
CA ASP A 22 -36.10 6.72 -15.85
C ASP A 22 -35.50 5.33 -15.60
N ASP A 23 -34.33 5.01 -16.17
CA ASP A 23 -33.65 3.75 -15.92
C ASP A 23 -33.14 3.70 -14.46
N PRO A 24 -33.39 2.61 -13.72
CA PRO A 24 -32.91 2.45 -12.34
C PRO A 24 -31.38 2.47 -12.20
N ARG A 25 -30.63 2.28 -13.29
CA ARG A 25 -29.17 2.36 -13.36
C ARG A 25 -28.67 3.78 -13.64
N HIS A 26 -29.56 4.73 -13.90
CA HIS A 26 -29.21 6.13 -14.06
C HIS A 26 -28.65 6.69 -12.75
N LEU A 27 -27.55 7.45 -12.84
CA LEU A 27 -26.78 7.93 -11.69
C LEU A 27 -27.67 8.62 -10.63
N LYS A 28 -28.61 9.46 -11.07
CA LYS A 28 -29.54 10.18 -10.18
C LYS A 28 -30.41 9.24 -9.33
N ASN A 29 -30.86 8.14 -9.92
CA ASN A 29 -31.72 7.16 -9.25
C ASN A 29 -30.91 6.27 -8.30
N LEU A 30 -29.66 5.94 -8.66
CA LEU A 30 -28.71 5.25 -7.79
C LEU A 30 -28.36 6.10 -6.56
N THR A 31 -28.06 7.39 -6.74
CA THR A 31 -27.78 8.32 -5.63
C THR A 31 -28.99 8.47 -4.70
N ALA A 32 -30.21 8.56 -5.25
CA ALA A 32 -31.43 8.63 -4.45
C ALA A 32 -31.62 7.37 -3.58
N LYS A 33 -31.40 6.17 -4.14
CA LYS A 33 -31.46 4.91 -3.39
C LYS A 33 -30.38 4.82 -2.31
N MET A 34 -29.17 5.27 -2.61
CA MET A 34 -28.07 5.27 -1.64
C MET A 34 -28.37 6.19 -0.46
N ASN A 35 -28.94 7.38 -0.72
CA ASN A 35 -29.36 8.30 0.32
C ASN A 35 -30.48 7.73 1.20
N SER A 36 -31.47 7.04 0.61
CA SER A 36 -32.52 6.38 1.39
C SER A 36 -32.00 5.23 2.26
N ILE A 37 -31.04 4.45 1.75
CA ILE A 37 -30.41 3.37 2.52
C ILE A 37 -29.63 3.96 3.70
N ASN A 38 -28.82 5.00 3.47
CA ASN A 38 -28.05 5.64 4.53
C ASN A 38 -28.95 6.28 5.60
N ALA A 39 -30.09 6.87 5.20
CA ALA A 39 -31.06 7.42 6.14
C ALA A 39 -31.74 6.33 7.00
N GLN A 40 -32.05 5.18 6.40
CA GLN A 40 -32.61 4.04 7.12
C GLN A 40 -31.61 3.45 8.11
N THR A 41 -30.35 3.24 7.71
CA THR A 41 -29.29 2.74 8.60
C THR A 41 -29.03 3.68 9.79
N ALA A 42 -29.10 4.99 9.57
CA ALA A 42 -28.96 5.98 10.65
C ALA A 42 -30.19 6.00 11.59
N SER A 43 -31.38 5.69 11.08
CA SER A 43 -32.61 5.51 11.87
C SER A 43 -32.52 4.24 12.73
N ASP A 44 -32.09 3.13 12.14
CA ASP A 44 -32.07 1.82 12.79
C ASP A 44 -31.02 1.74 13.90
N THR A 45 -29.92 2.48 13.75
CA THR A 45 -28.87 2.60 14.78
C THR A 45 -29.18 3.63 15.86
N LYS A 46 -30.20 4.48 15.70
CA LYS A 46 -30.59 5.52 16.68
C LYS A 46 -31.16 4.93 17.97
N TYR A 47 -31.73 3.73 17.91
CA TYR A 47 -32.36 3.04 19.04
C TYR A 47 -31.58 1.79 19.48
N ASP A 48 -30.40 1.53 18.91
CA ASP A 48 -29.55 0.47 19.41
C ASP A 48 -28.86 0.97 20.69
N PRO A 49 -29.24 0.49 21.89
CA PRO A 49 -28.57 0.89 23.10
C PRO A 49 -27.10 0.52 22.92
N ALA A 50 -26.21 1.51 23.05
CA ALA A 50 -24.77 1.27 22.98
C ALA A 50 -24.44 0.01 23.80
N PRO A 51 -23.70 -0.97 23.23
CA PRO A 51 -23.44 -2.23 23.90
C PRO A 51 -22.96 -1.98 25.32
N PRO A 52 -23.52 -2.65 26.34
CA PRO A 52 -23.11 -2.41 27.72
C PRO A 52 -21.59 -2.59 27.84
N PRO A 53 -20.89 -1.71 28.57
CA PRO A 53 -19.45 -1.81 28.71
C PRO A 53 -19.12 -3.19 29.26
N ARG A 54 -18.31 -3.95 28.52
CA ARG A 54 -17.86 -5.27 28.97
C ARG A 54 -17.14 -5.07 30.29
N VAL A 55 -17.52 -5.83 31.31
CA VAL A 55 -16.88 -5.81 32.62
C VAL A 55 -16.05 -7.07 32.79
N ASP A 56 -14.91 -6.97 33.49
CA ASP A 56 -14.11 -8.13 33.85
C ASP A 56 -14.83 -8.98 34.92
N ALA A 57 -14.25 -10.13 35.26
CA ALA A 57 -14.80 -11.03 36.29
C ALA A 57 -14.88 -10.39 37.69
N SER A 58 -14.30 -9.20 37.88
CA SER A 58 -14.33 -8.41 39.12
C SER A 58 -15.27 -7.21 39.03
N GLY A 59 -16.03 -7.06 37.94
CA GLY A 59 -17.04 -6.02 37.76
C GLY A 59 -16.48 -4.66 37.31
N ASN A 60 -15.20 -4.58 36.94
CA ASN A 60 -14.61 -3.35 36.44
C ASN A 60 -14.81 -3.22 34.92
N PRO A 61 -15.06 -2.01 34.40
CA PRO A 61 -15.18 -1.80 32.95
C PRO A 61 -13.87 -2.17 32.26
N VAL A 62 -13.95 -3.15 31.35
CA VAL A 62 -12.90 -3.48 30.40
C VAL A 62 -12.75 -2.27 29.49
N ARG A 63 -11.65 -1.53 29.63
CA ARG A 63 -11.28 -0.48 28.69
C ARG A 63 -10.92 -1.14 27.36
N GLU A 64 -11.90 -1.27 26.49
CA GLU A 64 -11.67 -1.60 25.09
C GLU A 64 -11.09 -0.37 24.40
N TYR A 65 -9.77 -0.36 24.26
CA TYR A 65 -9.09 0.60 23.41
C TYR A 65 -9.47 0.26 21.97
N PHE A 66 -10.52 0.91 21.44
CA PHE A 66 -10.77 0.95 20.00
C PHE A 66 -9.50 1.52 19.35
N ALA A 67 -8.83 0.69 18.57
CA ALA A 67 -7.47 0.88 18.10
C ALA A 67 -7.28 2.00 17.04
N ASP A 68 -8.20 2.96 16.93
CA ASP A 68 -8.18 3.98 15.87
C ASP A 68 -7.82 5.40 16.34
N SER A 69 -7.65 5.64 17.64
CA SER A 69 -7.15 6.95 18.12
C SER A 69 -6.14 6.86 19.27
N GLY A 70 -5.65 5.67 19.59
CA GLY A 70 -4.82 5.43 20.77
C GLY A 70 -4.09 4.10 20.72
N ALA A 71 -3.34 3.83 19.65
CA ALA A 71 -2.40 2.72 19.66
C ALA A 71 -1.45 2.89 20.86
N PRO A 72 -1.17 1.83 21.66
CA PRO A 72 -0.21 1.91 22.76
C PRO A 72 1.09 2.47 22.21
N ILE A 73 1.73 3.38 22.96
CA ILE A 73 2.86 4.21 22.54
C ILE A 73 3.93 3.41 21.74
N GLY A 74 4.12 2.13 22.07
CA GLY A 74 5.03 1.22 21.36
C GLY A 74 4.63 0.81 19.94
N LEU A 75 3.35 0.82 19.54
CA LEU A 75 2.86 0.50 18.19
C LEU A 75 3.01 1.68 17.22
N THR A 76 2.84 2.91 17.70
CA THR A 76 3.12 4.14 16.94
C THR A 76 4.61 4.29 16.64
N GLU A 77 5.48 4.00 17.62
CA GLU A 77 6.94 4.04 17.44
C GLU A 77 7.45 2.92 16.52
N THR A 78 6.88 1.71 16.60
CA THR A 78 7.24 0.64 15.64
C THR A 78 6.78 0.98 14.22
N ARG A 79 5.60 1.58 14.06
CA ARG A 79 5.11 2.00 12.74
C ARG A 79 5.97 3.11 12.12
N LEU A 80 6.37 4.10 12.93
CA LEU A 80 7.24 5.18 12.49
C LEU A 80 8.64 4.65 12.13
N SER A 81 9.19 3.74 12.94
CA SER A 81 10.49 3.13 12.63
C SER A 81 10.46 2.22 11.39
N ASP A 82 9.36 1.50 11.15
CA ASP A 82 9.17 0.73 9.91
C ASP A 82 9.14 1.64 8.67
N GLU A 83 8.48 2.79 8.76
CA GLU A 83 8.44 3.77 7.66
C GLU A 83 9.83 4.35 7.35
N TYR A 84 10.60 4.70 8.38
CA TYR A 84 12.00 5.14 8.21
C TYR A 84 12.88 4.04 7.63
N LEU A 85 12.77 2.80 8.13
CA LEU A 85 13.54 1.66 7.61
C LEU A 85 13.22 1.39 6.14
N TYR A 86 11.95 1.49 5.76
CA TYR A 86 11.53 1.37 4.37
C TYR A 86 12.12 2.48 3.49
N ALA A 87 12.07 3.73 3.94
CA ALA A 87 12.66 4.86 3.21
C ALA A 87 14.18 4.70 3.02
N VAL A 88 14.89 4.26 4.06
CA VAL A 88 16.34 3.98 4.00
C VAL A 88 16.63 2.82 3.05
N GLY A 89 15.84 1.74 3.09
CA GLY A 89 15.95 0.62 2.16
C GLY A 89 15.69 1.04 0.71
N ALA A 90 14.67 1.86 0.46
CA ALA A 90 14.34 2.37 -0.86
C ALA A 90 15.46 3.27 -1.43
N ALA A 91 16.09 4.09 -0.59
CA ALA A 91 17.24 4.89 -0.98
C ALA A 91 18.47 4.03 -1.33
N ALA A 92 18.74 2.97 -0.57
CA ALA A 92 19.81 2.03 -0.90
C ALA A 92 19.54 1.29 -2.23
N ALA A 93 18.29 0.87 -2.45
CA ALA A 93 17.88 0.22 -3.69
C ALA A 93 18.01 1.16 -4.91
N SER A 94 17.66 2.44 -4.76
CA SER A 94 17.78 3.41 -5.86
C SER A 94 19.24 3.64 -6.26
N VAL A 95 20.17 3.67 -5.30
CA VAL A 95 21.61 3.72 -5.58
C VAL A 95 22.07 2.51 -6.41
N LEU A 96 21.62 1.30 -6.07
CA LEU A 96 21.95 0.09 -6.83
C LEU A 96 21.40 0.14 -8.26
N VAL A 97 20.18 0.67 -8.45
CA VAL A 97 19.60 0.86 -9.79
C VAL A 97 20.44 1.85 -10.60
N ILE A 98 20.88 2.97 -10.01
CA ILE A 98 21.74 3.94 -10.68
C ILE A 98 23.06 3.29 -11.12
N ILE A 99 23.69 2.50 -10.24
CA ILE A 99 24.91 1.76 -10.56
C ILE A 99 24.65 0.77 -11.70
N ALA A 100 23.54 0.05 -11.69
CA ALA A 100 23.18 -0.88 -12.75
C ALA A 100 22.98 -0.17 -14.10
N VAL A 101 22.32 0.99 -14.12
CA VAL A 101 22.16 1.82 -15.33
C VAL A 101 23.50 2.28 -15.87
N ILE A 102 24.41 2.74 -15.00
CA ILE A 102 25.78 3.13 -15.38
C ILE A 102 26.53 2.00 -16.06
N LEU A 103 26.38 0.77 -15.55
CA LEU A 103 27.08 -0.41 -16.09
C LEU A 103 26.43 -0.94 -17.38
N ALA A 104 25.11 -0.77 -17.54
CA ALA A 104 24.38 -1.21 -18.71
C ALA A 104 24.52 -0.25 -19.91
N ASP A 105 24.66 1.06 -19.65
CA ASP A 105 24.83 2.06 -20.71
C ASP A 105 26.33 2.25 -21.07
N PRO A 106 26.75 1.89 -22.30
CA PRO A 106 28.14 2.01 -22.72
C PRO A 106 28.63 3.46 -22.82
N ALA A 107 27.75 4.45 -23.01
CA ALA A 107 28.14 5.86 -23.03
C ALA A 107 28.45 6.37 -21.62
N LEU A 108 27.61 6.04 -20.64
CA LEU A 108 27.84 6.37 -19.23
C LEU A 108 29.07 5.65 -18.68
N PHE A 109 29.20 4.36 -18.96
CA PHE A 109 30.36 3.56 -18.57
C PHE A 109 31.68 4.19 -19.04
N LYS A 110 31.77 4.60 -20.31
CA LYS A 110 32.96 5.24 -20.88
C LYS A 110 33.27 6.59 -20.23
N ASN A 111 32.26 7.35 -19.83
CA ASN A 111 32.46 8.63 -19.16
C ASN A 111 32.97 8.44 -17.73
N ILE A 112 32.44 7.46 -17.01
CA ILE A 112 32.87 7.16 -15.64
C ILE A 112 34.25 6.50 -15.60
N ALA A 113 34.58 5.64 -16.57
CA ALA A 113 35.89 5.01 -16.66
C ALA A 113 37.06 5.99 -16.83
N LYS A 114 36.79 7.23 -17.27
CA LYS A 114 37.80 8.30 -17.38
C LYS A 114 38.15 8.96 -16.03
N ILE A 115 37.30 8.79 -15.02
CA ILE A 115 37.49 9.37 -13.68
C ILE A 115 38.37 8.43 -12.86
N GLU A 116 39.42 8.98 -12.24
CA GLU A 116 40.30 8.24 -11.34
C GLU A 116 39.51 7.70 -10.13
N TYR A 117 39.72 6.43 -9.77
CA TYR A 117 39.02 5.72 -8.68
C TYR A 117 37.50 5.52 -8.82
N SER A 118 36.92 5.75 -10.01
CA SER A 118 35.48 5.61 -10.23
C SER A 118 34.92 4.21 -9.93
N PHE A 119 35.60 3.15 -10.39
CA PHE A 119 35.17 1.77 -10.14
C PHE A 119 35.28 1.34 -8.67
N PRO A 120 36.37 1.64 -7.95
CA PRO A 120 36.42 1.46 -6.50
C PRO A 120 35.29 2.19 -5.75
N LEU A 121 34.97 3.43 -6.13
CA LEU A 121 33.87 4.20 -5.54
C LEU A 121 32.50 3.56 -5.80
N LEU A 122 32.23 3.14 -7.05
CA LEU A 122 31.00 2.43 -7.40
C LEU A 122 30.90 1.09 -6.66
N GLY A 123 31.98 0.33 -6.57
CA GLY A 123 32.04 -0.92 -5.82
C GLY A 123 31.78 -0.70 -4.33
N GLY A 124 32.40 0.31 -3.71
CA GLY A 124 32.17 0.68 -2.32
C GLY A 124 30.72 1.09 -2.06
N ALA A 125 30.14 1.91 -2.95
CA ALA A 125 28.74 2.31 -2.86
C ALA A 125 27.78 1.11 -2.99
N ALA A 126 28.07 0.17 -3.90
CA ALA A 126 27.28 -1.05 -4.05
C ALA A 126 27.33 -1.93 -2.79
N VAL A 127 28.52 -2.14 -2.22
CA VAL A 127 28.68 -2.92 -0.97
C VAL A 127 27.92 -2.28 0.18
N LEU A 128 28.05 -0.95 0.36
CA LEU A 128 27.31 -0.23 1.40
C LEU A 128 25.79 -0.36 1.21
N ALA A 129 25.29 -0.18 -0.01
CA ALA A 129 23.86 -0.31 -0.29
C ALA A 129 23.33 -1.72 -0.02
N VAL A 130 24.07 -2.76 -0.41
CA VAL A 130 23.71 -4.16 -0.10
C VAL A 130 23.68 -4.39 1.41
N MET A 131 24.70 -3.94 2.14
CA MET A 131 24.73 -4.05 3.60
C MET A 131 23.56 -3.33 4.26
N THR A 132 23.21 -2.13 3.80
CA THR A 132 22.04 -1.38 4.28
C THR A 132 20.75 -2.15 4.04
N LEU A 133 20.55 -2.74 2.86
CA LEU A 133 19.36 -3.54 2.56
C LEU A 133 19.25 -4.78 3.46
N VAL A 134 20.37 -5.45 3.75
CA VAL A 134 20.40 -6.60 4.67
C VAL A 134 20.00 -6.18 6.07
N ILE A 135 20.58 -5.08 6.58
CA ILE A 135 20.25 -4.55 7.92
C ILE A 135 18.77 -4.15 8.01
N VAL A 136 18.26 -3.43 7.00
CA VAL A 136 16.85 -3.03 6.94
C VAL A 136 15.94 -4.26 6.93
N ARG A 137 16.27 -5.28 6.15
CA ARG A 137 15.49 -6.54 6.08
C ARG A 137 15.42 -7.24 7.44
N GLU A 138 16.55 -7.40 8.12
CA GLU A 138 16.59 -8.02 9.44
C GLU A 138 15.88 -7.17 10.50
N ALA A 139 16.03 -5.84 10.43
CA ALA A 139 15.33 -4.91 11.32
C ALA A 139 13.80 -4.98 11.16
N MET A 140 13.30 -4.96 9.92
CA MET A 140 11.86 -5.12 9.66
C MET A 140 11.33 -6.48 10.10
N LYS A 141 12.11 -7.56 9.91
CA LYS A 141 11.75 -8.90 10.39
C LYS A 141 11.63 -8.92 11.92
N ARG A 142 12.58 -8.30 12.62
CA ARG A 142 12.54 -8.15 14.08
C ARG A 142 11.36 -7.29 14.53
N ASN A 143 11.08 -6.17 13.88
CA ASN A 143 9.94 -5.30 14.21
C ASN A 143 8.62 -6.04 14.04
N ASN A 144 8.45 -6.79 12.95
CA ASN A 144 7.29 -7.66 12.75
C ASN A 144 7.17 -8.70 13.87
N TYR A 145 8.27 -9.37 14.24
CA TYR A 145 8.24 -10.34 15.34
C TYR A 145 7.80 -9.71 16.67
N VAL A 146 8.35 -8.53 17.02
CA VAL A 146 7.99 -7.80 18.26
C VAL A 146 6.53 -7.35 18.22
N ARG A 147 6.02 -6.94 17.06
CA ARG A 147 4.62 -6.54 16.87
C ARG A 147 3.65 -7.70 17.14
N TRP A 148 3.99 -8.91 16.72
CA TRP A 148 3.15 -10.11 16.90
C TRP A 148 3.39 -10.84 18.23
N HIS A 149 4.56 -10.67 18.86
CA HIS A 149 4.94 -11.32 20.11
C HIS A 149 5.52 -10.33 21.15
N PRO A 150 4.72 -9.39 21.67
CA PRO A 150 5.20 -8.33 22.57
C PRO A 150 5.73 -8.85 23.93
N ASN A 151 5.29 -10.03 24.38
CA ASN A 151 5.63 -10.60 25.69
C ASN A 151 6.96 -11.39 25.70
N MET A 152 7.67 -11.49 24.57
CA MET A 152 8.97 -12.17 24.48
C MET A 152 10.15 -11.18 24.43
N ARG A 153 9.97 -9.97 24.96
CA ARG A 153 11.08 -9.02 25.18
C ARG A 153 11.97 -9.54 26.32
N GLY A 154 12.86 -10.47 25.98
CA GLY A 154 14.02 -10.88 26.78
C GLY A 154 15.29 -10.22 26.25
#